data_AF-A0A448WSH1-F1
#
_entry.id   AF-A0A448WSH1-F1
#
_cell.length_a   1.000
_cell.length_b   1.000
_cell.length_c   1.000
_cell.angle_alpha   90.00
_cell.angle_beta   90.00
_cell.angle_gamma   90.00
#
_symmetry.space_group_name_H-M   'P 1'
#
loop_
_entity.id
_entity.type
_entity.pdbx_description
1 polymer ?
#
loop_
_entity_poly.entity_id
_entity_poly.type
_entity_poly.pdbx_seq_one_letter_code
_entity_poly.pdbx_strand_id
1 'polypeptide(L)'
;MRAVLPKLPGEEAEIFNSFVAKLSNISEEQAAITQKSGEPGTSVSPHLLDFSGLRLDWLRLQIYLFIPTSPLNLVDNRRLVEHMHSTIFHTKLVDYLDELLRLVCDLSIFHFYPEIHTDFFNQCLRNPSQLRFAIVFPSLCARFTMACHDLCPEERAIIGQVAVRMAANQCQVLAERVCLYLLARVDKFGELADQLAPQNGVQLLIEDKPTGKKKKHKNKSNYRGHATFLNGLNGGLGGGNTGNSGSQSDSKRVRGVAPGPNGFGVGDLPGSESFRRSREEQTPFDKTLFTLSQLCFTVNHHCELHVFDQVIVPREILQLELQTQLIEVLSKYTTLV
;
A
#
# COMPACT_ATOMS: atom_id res chain seq x y z
N MET A 1 -18.31 -17.16 40.52
CA MET A 1 -18.22 -18.60 40.22
C MET A 1 -18.45 -19.48 41.46
N ARG A 2 -17.66 -19.38 42.55
CA ARG A 2 -17.83 -20.24 43.76
C ARG A 2 -19.18 -20.18 44.49
N ALA A 3 -19.91 -19.07 44.41
CA ALA A 3 -21.23 -18.93 45.04
C ALA A 3 -22.38 -19.68 44.33
N VAL A 4 -22.14 -20.16 43.10
CA VAL A 4 -23.14 -20.78 42.21
C VAL A 4 -23.06 -22.32 42.28
N LEU A 5 -21.87 -22.85 42.56
CA LEU A 5 -21.56 -24.29 42.69
C LEU A 5 -22.51 -25.10 43.58
N PRO A 6 -22.99 -24.59 44.74
CA PRO A 6 -23.89 -25.36 45.60
C PRO A 6 -25.31 -25.55 45.03
N LYS A 7 -25.67 -24.81 43.98
CA LYS A 7 -27.00 -24.82 43.37
C LYS A 7 -27.09 -25.70 42.13
N LEU A 8 -25.97 -26.27 41.69
CA LEU A 8 -25.87 -27.04 40.47
C LEU A 8 -25.99 -28.55 40.79
N PRO A 9 -26.73 -29.34 40.00
CA PRO A 9 -26.72 -30.79 40.06
C PRO A 9 -25.33 -31.36 39.70
N GLY A 10 -25.07 -32.61 40.09
CA GLY A 10 -23.72 -33.22 40.08
C GLY A 10 -22.92 -33.05 38.78
N GLU A 11 -23.50 -33.36 37.64
CA GLU A 11 -22.83 -33.25 36.33
C GLU A 11 -22.49 -31.79 35.95
N GLU A 12 -23.39 -30.84 36.22
CA GLU A 12 -23.16 -29.41 35.96
C GLU A 12 -22.08 -28.84 36.89
N ALA A 13 -22.04 -29.30 38.14
CA ALA A 13 -21.02 -28.93 39.10
C ALA A 13 -19.63 -29.49 38.72
N GLU A 14 -19.57 -30.72 38.17
CA GLU A 14 -18.34 -31.30 37.64
C GLU A 14 -17.78 -30.51 36.45
N ILE A 15 -18.65 -30.14 35.49
CA ILE A 15 -18.27 -29.29 34.36
C ILE A 15 -17.73 -27.94 34.85
N PHE A 16 -18.41 -27.33 35.82
CA PHE A 16 -18.01 -26.03 36.37
C PHE A 16 -16.70 -26.10 37.16
N ASN A 17 -16.47 -27.18 37.91
CA ASN A 17 -15.21 -27.42 38.62
C ASN A 17 -14.05 -27.68 37.65
N SER A 18 -14.29 -28.47 36.59
CA SER A 18 -13.34 -28.67 35.49
C SER A 18 -12.99 -27.35 34.81
N PHE A 19 -13.98 -26.50 34.56
CA PHE A 19 -13.80 -25.15 33.98
C PHE A 19 -12.91 -24.28 34.86
N VAL A 20 -13.18 -24.21 36.17
CA VAL A 20 -12.39 -23.41 37.12
C VAL A 20 -10.97 -23.96 37.27
N ALA A 21 -10.80 -25.29 37.32
CA ALA A 21 -9.49 -25.93 37.40
C ALA A 21 -8.63 -25.68 36.16
N LYS A 22 -9.22 -25.77 34.96
CA LYS A 22 -8.52 -25.45 33.71
C LYS A 22 -8.10 -23.98 33.67
N LEU A 23 -8.97 -23.05 34.09
CA LEU A 23 -8.64 -21.63 34.10
C LEU A 23 -7.60 -21.25 35.17
N SER A 24 -7.58 -21.94 36.33
CA SER A 24 -6.57 -21.68 37.36
C SER A 24 -5.18 -22.19 36.98
N ASN A 25 -5.11 -23.26 36.20
CA ASN A 25 -3.84 -23.89 35.84
C ASN A 25 -3.18 -23.29 34.59
N ILE A 26 -3.81 -22.30 33.93
CA ILE A 26 -3.26 -21.64 32.72
C ILE A 26 -1.85 -21.10 32.97
N SER A 27 -1.59 -20.50 34.13
CA SER A 27 -0.27 -19.93 34.44
C SER A 27 0.83 -20.99 34.57
N GLU A 28 0.48 -22.18 35.05
CA GLU A 28 1.43 -23.29 35.24
C GLU A 28 1.68 -24.02 33.91
N GLU A 29 0.63 -24.18 33.10
CA GLU A 29 0.70 -24.79 31.78
C GLU A 29 1.54 -23.93 30.82
N GLN A 30 1.33 -22.61 30.82
CA GLN A 30 2.16 -21.64 30.07
C GLN A 30 3.63 -21.67 30.49
N ALA A 31 3.91 -21.79 31.79
CA ALA A 31 5.27 -21.84 32.33
C ALA A 31 5.99 -23.16 31.96
N ALA A 32 5.28 -24.29 32.02
CA ALA A 32 5.81 -25.59 31.64
C ALA A 32 6.17 -25.66 30.14
N ILE A 33 5.45 -24.91 29.29
CA ILE A 33 5.72 -24.92 27.85
C ILE A 33 6.81 -23.91 27.47
N THR A 34 6.88 -22.76 28.12
CA THR A 34 7.99 -21.79 27.97
C THR A 34 9.34 -22.41 28.36
N GLN A 35 9.35 -23.34 29.33
CA GLN A 35 10.56 -24.10 29.69
C GLN A 35 10.96 -25.14 28.64
N LYS A 36 9.99 -25.73 27.92
CA LYS A 36 10.26 -26.67 26.82
C LYS A 36 10.72 -25.98 25.53
N SER A 37 10.46 -24.68 25.36
CA SER A 37 10.91 -23.89 24.20
C SER A 37 12.38 -23.45 24.22
N GLY A 38 13.14 -23.80 25.26
CA GLY A 38 14.57 -23.45 25.39
C GLY A 38 15.54 -24.38 24.65
N GLU A 39 15.08 -25.48 24.04
CA GLU A 39 15.93 -26.41 23.30
C GLU A 39 16.07 -25.99 21.81
N PRO A 40 17.30 -25.85 21.28
CA PRO A 40 17.52 -25.37 19.93
C PRO A 40 17.21 -26.49 18.92
N GLY A 41 16.08 -26.39 18.20
CA GLY A 41 15.80 -27.26 17.05
C GLY A 41 14.32 -27.57 16.77
N THR A 42 13.39 -27.27 17.67
CA THR A 42 11.98 -27.63 17.49
C THR A 42 11.17 -26.41 17.03
N SER A 43 10.75 -26.40 15.76
CA SER A 43 9.81 -25.40 15.23
C SER A 43 8.50 -25.47 16.02
N VAL A 44 8.24 -24.46 16.85
CA VAL A 44 7.06 -24.40 17.72
C VAL A 44 5.81 -24.20 16.87
N SER A 45 4.90 -25.18 16.89
CA SER A 45 3.55 -25.00 16.36
C SER A 45 2.73 -24.06 17.26
N PRO A 46 2.04 -23.04 16.72
CA PRO A 46 1.33 -22.02 17.50
C PRO A 46 0.09 -22.52 18.27
N HIS A 47 -0.32 -23.79 18.13
CA HIS A 47 -1.47 -24.39 18.84
C HIS A 47 -1.05 -25.11 20.12
N LEU A 48 -0.55 -24.35 21.08
CA LEU A 48 0.02 -24.92 22.31
C LEU A 48 -1.02 -25.15 23.43
N LEU A 49 -2.15 -24.46 23.34
CA LEU A 49 -3.27 -24.54 24.26
C LEU A 49 -4.54 -24.69 23.45
N ASP A 50 -5.37 -25.67 23.81
CA ASP A 50 -6.67 -25.89 23.19
C ASP A 50 -7.79 -25.73 24.21
N PHE A 51 -8.59 -24.68 24.03
CA PHE A 51 -9.78 -24.39 24.83
C PHE A 51 -11.08 -24.81 24.12
N SER A 52 -11.01 -25.58 23.03
CA SER A 52 -12.19 -26.09 22.29
C SER A 52 -13.16 -26.84 23.21
N GLY A 53 -12.64 -27.74 24.04
CA GLY A 53 -13.43 -28.50 25.02
C GLY A 53 -14.10 -27.59 26.04
N LEU A 54 -13.38 -26.57 26.55
CA LEU A 54 -13.91 -25.60 27.49
C LEU A 54 -15.04 -24.75 26.86
N ARG A 55 -14.90 -24.39 25.58
CA ARG A 55 -15.97 -23.68 24.83
C ARG A 55 -17.19 -24.56 24.61
N LEU A 56 -17.00 -25.84 24.30
CA LEU A 56 -18.09 -26.81 24.13
C LEU A 56 -18.80 -27.10 25.45
N ASP A 57 -18.06 -27.23 26.55
CA ASP A 57 -18.60 -27.43 27.89
C ASP A 57 -19.43 -26.24 28.36
N TRP A 58 -19.01 -25.01 28.03
CA TRP A 58 -19.84 -23.84 28.26
C TRP A 58 -21.13 -23.85 27.42
N LEU A 59 -21.07 -24.28 26.15
CA LEU A 59 -22.27 -24.44 25.32
C LEU A 59 -23.23 -25.48 25.91
N ARG A 60 -22.71 -26.62 26.38
CA ARG A 60 -23.50 -27.65 27.08
C ARG A 60 -24.14 -27.08 28.32
N LEU A 61 -23.37 -26.39 29.15
CA LEU A 61 -23.87 -25.76 30.38
C LEU A 61 -24.95 -24.71 30.07
N GLN A 62 -24.82 -23.95 28.98
CA GLN A 62 -25.88 -23.02 28.56
C GLN A 62 -27.20 -23.73 28.31
N ILE A 63 -27.16 -24.88 27.65
CA ILE A 63 -28.36 -25.68 27.37
C ILE A 63 -28.99 -26.15 28.67
N TYR A 64 -28.21 -26.74 29.58
CA TYR A 64 -28.71 -27.24 30.87
C TYR A 64 -29.32 -26.14 31.75
N LEU A 65 -28.66 -24.98 31.83
CA LEU A 65 -29.10 -23.86 32.67
C LEU A 65 -30.22 -23.01 32.04
N PHE A 66 -30.54 -23.23 30.77
CA PHE A 66 -31.68 -22.58 30.09
C PHE A 66 -32.99 -23.36 30.29
N ILE A 67 -32.93 -24.63 30.68
CA ILE A 67 -34.13 -25.44 30.91
C ILE A 67 -34.93 -24.84 32.08
N PRO A 68 -36.24 -24.60 31.94
CA PRO A 68 -37.06 -23.90 32.94
C PRO A 68 -37.19 -24.65 34.29
N THR A 69 -36.86 -25.94 34.33
CA THR A 69 -36.80 -26.75 35.55
C THR A 69 -35.44 -26.73 36.23
N SER A 70 -34.46 -26.01 35.67
CA SER A 70 -33.10 -25.94 36.23
C SER A 70 -33.10 -25.15 37.53
N PRO A 71 -32.36 -25.61 38.57
CA PRO A 71 -32.23 -24.88 39.82
C PRO A 71 -31.49 -23.54 39.67
N LEU A 72 -30.82 -23.32 38.53
CA LEU A 72 -30.11 -22.10 38.23
C LEU A 72 -30.44 -21.61 36.81
N ASN A 73 -31.49 -20.81 36.68
CA ASN A 73 -31.86 -20.22 35.41
C ASN A 73 -30.86 -19.11 35.01
N LEU A 74 -30.39 -19.14 33.75
CA LEU A 74 -29.51 -18.11 33.20
C LEU A 74 -30.16 -16.72 33.13
N VAL A 75 -31.49 -16.66 32.96
CA VAL A 75 -32.25 -15.40 32.89
C VAL A 75 -32.09 -14.60 34.19
N ASP A 76 -32.12 -15.29 35.32
CA ASP A 76 -31.99 -14.66 36.65
C ASP A 76 -30.54 -14.31 36.99
N ASN A 77 -29.57 -14.91 36.30
CA ASN A 77 -28.14 -14.81 36.60
C ASN A 77 -27.33 -14.15 35.49
N ARG A 78 -27.82 -13.02 34.98
CA ARG A 78 -27.21 -12.27 33.87
C ARG A 78 -25.71 -11.96 34.04
N ARG A 79 -25.27 -11.60 35.26
CA ARG A 79 -23.86 -11.30 35.55
C ARG A 79 -22.93 -12.50 35.33
N LEU A 80 -23.43 -13.72 35.60
CA LEU A 80 -22.67 -14.94 35.36
C LEU A 80 -22.50 -15.16 33.85
N VAL A 81 -23.58 -14.97 33.08
CA VAL A 81 -23.57 -15.10 31.61
C VAL A 81 -22.57 -14.12 30.99
N GLU A 82 -22.62 -12.84 31.38
CA GLU A 82 -21.70 -11.81 30.88
C GLU A 82 -20.24 -12.17 31.17
N HIS A 83 -19.96 -12.62 32.40
CA HIS A 83 -18.61 -13.03 32.78
C HIS A 83 -18.12 -14.26 32.00
N MET A 84 -18.98 -15.26 31.81
CA MET A 84 -18.66 -16.48 31.06
C MET A 84 -18.47 -16.19 29.57
N HIS A 85 -19.31 -15.33 28.97
CA HIS A 85 -19.13 -14.89 27.59
C HIS A 85 -17.82 -14.13 27.39
N SER A 86 -17.47 -13.21 28.29
CA SER A 86 -16.17 -12.51 28.24
C SER A 86 -15.03 -13.50 28.37
N THR A 87 -15.11 -14.44 29.31
CA THR A 87 -14.08 -15.47 29.53
C THR A 87 -13.88 -16.33 28.28
N ILE A 88 -14.97 -16.75 27.64
CA ILE A 88 -14.94 -17.55 26.40
C ILE A 88 -14.39 -16.75 25.22
N PHE A 89 -14.68 -15.45 25.14
CA PHE A 89 -14.07 -14.58 24.16
C PHE A 89 -12.56 -14.47 24.40
N HIS A 90 -12.11 -14.31 25.64
CA HIS A 90 -10.69 -14.30 25.97
C HIS A 90 -9.99 -15.62 25.63
N THR A 91 -10.64 -16.78 25.80
CA THR A 91 -10.02 -18.04 25.37
C THR A 91 -9.85 -18.09 23.84
N LYS A 92 -10.82 -17.61 23.05
CA LYS A 92 -10.70 -17.51 21.59
C LYS A 92 -9.53 -16.63 21.13
N LEU A 93 -9.17 -15.60 21.90
CA LEU A 93 -8.01 -14.76 21.59
C LEU A 93 -6.66 -15.47 21.81
N VAL A 94 -6.65 -16.62 22.48
CA VAL A 94 -5.44 -17.40 22.75
C VAL A 94 -5.23 -18.50 21.71
N ASP A 95 -6.24 -19.30 21.42
CA ASP A 95 -6.12 -20.54 20.61
C ASP A 95 -6.89 -20.53 19.29
N TYR A 96 -7.76 -19.54 19.06
CA TYR A 96 -8.71 -19.49 17.94
C TYR A 96 -8.58 -18.20 17.12
N LEU A 97 -7.43 -17.54 17.18
CA LEU A 97 -7.23 -16.22 16.58
C LEU A 97 -7.33 -16.25 15.05
N ASP A 98 -6.68 -17.22 14.40
CA ASP A 98 -6.69 -17.36 12.93
C ASP A 98 -8.10 -17.58 12.40
N GLU A 99 -8.86 -18.41 13.09
CA GLU A 99 -10.23 -18.75 12.74
C GLU A 99 -11.22 -17.61 13.07
N LEU A 100 -10.94 -16.83 14.12
CA LEU A 100 -11.66 -15.58 14.41
C LEU A 100 -11.39 -14.53 13.32
N LEU A 101 -10.14 -14.38 12.88
CA LEU A 101 -9.78 -13.51 11.76
C LEU A 101 -10.44 -13.97 10.46
N ARG A 102 -10.53 -15.28 10.22
CA ARG A 102 -11.31 -15.83 9.12
C ARG A 102 -12.77 -15.42 9.22
N LEU A 103 -13.42 -15.60 10.38
CA LEU A 103 -14.83 -15.28 10.55
C LEU A 103 -15.16 -13.80 10.32
N VAL A 104 -14.27 -12.88 10.73
CA VAL A 104 -14.54 -11.43 10.71
C VAL A 104 -14.05 -10.75 9.42
N CYS A 105 -13.00 -11.27 8.79
CA CYS A 105 -12.33 -10.61 7.66
C CYS A 105 -12.37 -11.42 6.36
N ASP A 106 -13.17 -12.49 6.28
CA ASP A 106 -13.25 -13.26 5.05
C ASP A 106 -13.96 -12.49 3.92
N LEU A 107 -13.25 -12.44 2.79
CA LEU A 107 -13.69 -11.80 1.55
C LEU A 107 -13.61 -12.80 0.38
N SER A 108 -13.59 -14.10 0.68
CA SER A 108 -13.66 -15.19 -0.30
C SER A 108 -14.88 -15.10 -1.23
N ILE A 109 -15.92 -14.38 -0.82
CA ILE A 109 -17.11 -14.07 -1.62
C ILE A 109 -16.78 -13.50 -3.01
N PHE A 110 -15.66 -12.77 -3.16
CA PHE A 110 -15.24 -12.22 -4.45
C PHE A 110 -14.89 -13.29 -5.50
N HIS A 111 -14.63 -14.53 -5.09
CA HIS A 111 -14.48 -15.64 -6.01
C HIS A 111 -15.75 -15.86 -6.85
N PHE A 112 -16.93 -15.77 -6.21
CA PHE A 112 -18.22 -15.97 -6.86
C PHE A 112 -18.69 -14.75 -7.67
N TYR A 113 -18.03 -13.60 -7.49
CA TYR A 113 -18.31 -12.36 -8.22
C TYR A 113 -17.05 -11.83 -8.94
N PRO A 114 -16.51 -12.58 -9.91
CA PRO A 114 -15.24 -12.24 -10.56
C PRO A 114 -15.31 -10.96 -11.37
N GLU A 115 -16.48 -10.61 -11.93
CA GLU A 115 -16.69 -9.35 -12.67
C GLU A 115 -16.54 -8.15 -11.74
N ILE A 116 -17.24 -8.18 -10.60
CA ILE A 116 -17.17 -7.11 -9.58
C ILE A 116 -15.74 -6.99 -9.03
N HIS A 117 -15.07 -8.11 -8.75
CA HIS A 117 -13.68 -8.12 -8.31
C HIS A 117 -12.75 -7.44 -9.33
N THR A 118 -12.93 -7.77 -10.62
CA THR A 118 -12.14 -7.22 -11.72
C THR A 118 -12.42 -5.74 -11.92
N ASP A 119 -13.67 -5.31 -11.78
CA ASP A 119 -14.05 -3.89 -11.85
C ASP A 119 -13.42 -3.07 -10.73
N PHE A 120 -13.42 -3.57 -9.49
CA PHE A 120 -12.74 -2.88 -8.38
C PHE A 120 -11.22 -2.81 -8.58
N PHE A 121 -10.61 -3.88 -9.10
CA PHE A 121 -9.20 -3.85 -9.48
C PHE A 121 -8.95 -2.79 -10.55
N ASN A 122 -9.73 -2.77 -11.62
CA ASN A 122 -9.60 -1.79 -12.69
C ASN A 122 -9.85 -0.34 -12.22
N GLN A 123 -10.79 -0.13 -11.31
CA GLN A 123 -11.05 1.18 -10.71
C GLN A 123 -9.84 1.65 -9.87
N CYS A 124 -9.27 0.75 -9.06
CA CYS A 124 -8.04 1.02 -8.31
C CYS A 124 -6.89 1.41 -9.24
N LEU A 125 -6.82 0.81 -10.43
CA LEU A 125 -5.79 1.07 -11.42
C LEU A 125 -5.94 2.40 -12.17
N ARG A 126 -7.15 2.96 -12.23
CA ARG A 126 -7.41 4.26 -12.85
C ARG A 126 -6.99 5.43 -11.96
N ASN A 127 -6.93 5.23 -10.65
CA ASN A 127 -6.69 6.27 -9.66
C ASN A 127 -5.26 6.17 -9.07
N PRO A 128 -4.34 7.09 -9.40
CA PRO A 128 -2.96 7.02 -8.93
C PRO A 128 -2.79 6.94 -7.41
N SER A 129 -3.67 7.59 -6.65
CA SER A 129 -3.65 7.54 -5.17
C SER A 129 -4.01 6.17 -4.59
N GLN A 130 -4.79 5.37 -5.33
CA GLN A 130 -5.24 4.04 -4.90
C GLN A 130 -4.26 2.95 -5.33
N LEU A 131 -3.40 3.20 -6.33
CA LEU A 131 -2.45 2.23 -6.85
C LEU A 131 -1.61 1.55 -5.77
N ARG A 132 -1.27 2.28 -4.70
CA ARG A 132 -0.56 1.78 -3.52
C ARG A 132 -1.18 0.51 -2.90
N PHE A 133 -2.49 0.37 -3.03
CA PHE A 133 -3.27 -0.72 -2.44
C PHE A 133 -3.62 -1.81 -3.46
N ALA A 134 -3.20 -1.68 -4.72
CA ALA A 134 -3.61 -2.62 -5.77
C ALA A 134 -3.11 -4.06 -5.57
N ILE A 135 -2.11 -4.28 -4.71
CA ILE A 135 -1.60 -5.62 -4.36
C ILE A 135 -2.61 -6.41 -3.50
N VAL A 136 -3.58 -5.72 -2.89
CA VAL A 136 -4.62 -6.35 -2.08
C VAL A 136 -5.44 -7.32 -2.94
N PHE A 137 -5.69 -7.01 -4.21
CA PHE A 137 -6.48 -7.86 -5.11
C PHE A 137 -5.80 -9.22 -5.40
N PRO A 138 -4.53 -9.28 -5.86
CA PRO A 138 -3.80 -10.55 -5.92
C PRO A 138 -3.73 -11.29 -4.58
N SER A 139 -3.54 -10.57 -3.47
CA SER A 139 -3.47 -11.20 -2.13
C SER A 139 -4.81 -11.78 -1.69
N LEU A 140 -5.92 -11.19 -2.13
CA LEU A 140 -7.26 -11.65 -1.82
C LEU A 140 -7.55 -13.01 -2.48
N CYS A 141 -7.02 -13.24 -3.69
CA CYS A 141 -7.11 -14.54 -4.35
C CYS A 141 -6.52 -15.67 -3.50
N ALA A 142 -5.51 -15.41 -2.66
CA ALA A 142 -4.96 -16.41 -1.73
C ALA A 142 -6.01 -16.95 -0.75
N ARG A 143 -7.06 -16.17 -0.46
CA ARG A 143 -8.12 -16.52 0.50
C ARG A 143 -9.33 -17.20 -0.12
N PHE A 144 -9.41 -17.34 -1.45
CA PHE A 144 -10.61 -17.89 -2.12
C PHE A 144 -10.92 -19.33 -1.70
N THR A 145 -9.90 -20.12 -1.36
CA THR A 145 -10.06 -21.49 -0.89
C THR A 145 -10.70 -21.60 0.51
N MET A 146 -10.85 -20.48 1.23
CA MET A 146 -11.58 -20.41 2.51
C MET A 146 -13.09 -20.51 2.32
N ALA A 147 -13.61 -20.30 1.11
CA ALA A 147 -15.02 -20.52 0.80
C ALA A 147 -15.39 -22.02 0.73
N CYS A 148 -14.41 -22.90 0.53
CA CYS A 148 -14.65 -24.32 0.35
C CYS A 148 -15.02 -25.00 1.67
N HIS A 149 -15.87 -26.01 1.59
CA HIS A 149 -16.27 -26.83 2.73
C HIS A 149 -15.75 -28.27 2.59
N ASP A 150 -15.45 -28.93 3.71
CA ASP A 150 -14.94 -30.32 3.70
C ASP A 150 -15.96 -31.36 3.14
N LEU A 151 -17.24 -30.97 3.05
CA LEU A 151 -18.30 -31.78 2.45
C LEU A 151 -18.36 -31.69 0.91
N CYS A 152 -17.64 -30.74 0.32
CA CYS A 152 -17.53 -30.55 -1.12
C CYS A 152 -16.04 -30.40 -1.47
N PRO A 153 -15.23 -31.46 -1.39
CA PRO A 153 -13.80 -31.37 -1.70
C PRO A 153 -13.52 -31.13 -3.20
N GLU A 154 -14.45 -31.48 -4.09
CA GLU A 154 -14.28 -31.42 -5.54
C GLU A 154 -14.10 -29.98 -6.06
N GLU A 155 -14.79 -29.02 -5.45
CA GLU A 155 -14.71 -27.60 -5.86
C GLU A 155 -13.37 -26.96 -5.46
N ARG A 156 -12.69 -27.47 -4.42
CA ARG A 156 -11.48 -26.85 -3.86
C ARG A 156 -10.37 -26.70 -4.89
N ALA A 157 -10.13 -27.74 -5.70
CA ALA A 157 -9.11 -27.72 -6.74
C ALA A 157 -9.44 -26.70 -7.84
N ILE A 158 -10.72 -26.60 -8.21
CA ILE A 158 -11.22 -25.69 -9.25
C ILE A 158 -11.05 -24.24 -8.78
N ILE A 159 -11.52 -23.94 -7.57
CA ILE A 159 -11.42 -22.62 -6.94
C ILE A 159 -9.95 -22.21 -6.80
N GLY A 160 -9.09 -23.12 -6.34
CA GLY A 160 -7.65 -22.89 -6.22
C GLY A 160 -6.97 -22.53 -7.54
N GLN A 161 -7.25 -23.29 -8.61
CA GLN A 161 -6.68 -23.01 -9.94
C GLN A 161 -7.13 -21.67 -10.50
N VAL A 162 -8.40 -21.31 -10.33
CA VAL A 162 -8.95 -20.02 -10.74
C VAL A 162 -8.27 -18.88 -9.95
N ALA A 163 -8.12 -19.05 -8.64
CA ALA A 163 -7.46 -18.07 -7.78
C ALA A 163 -6.02 -17.80 -8.21
N VAL A 164 -5.24 -18.85 -8.47
CA VAL A 164 -3.86 -18.73 -8.98
C VAL A 164 -3.81 -17.96 -10.29
N ARG A 165 -4.64 -18.34 -11.27
CA ARG A 165 -4.68 -17.67 -12.57
C ARG A 165 -5.03 -16.19 -12.43
N MET A 166 -6.02 -15.87 -11.59
CA MET A 166 -6.43 -14.49 -11.33
C MET A 166 -5.31 -13.68 -10.68
N ALA A 167 -4.68 -14.20 -9.63
CA ALA A 167 -3.58 -13.56 -8.93
C ALA A 167 -2.39 -13.30 -9.86
N ALA A 168 -1.97 -14.32 -10.62
CA ALA A 168 -0.86 -14.21 -11.56
C ALA A 168 -1.13 -13.16 -12.64
N ASN A 169 -2.33 -13.17 -13.24
CA ASN A 169 -2.73 -12.17 -14.24
C ASN A 169 -2.73 -10.75 -13.65
N GLN A 170 -3.24 -10.56 -12.43
CA GLN A 170 -3.26 -9.25 -11.80
C GLN A 170 -1.84 -8.76 -11.44
N CYS A 171 -0.95 -9.64 -10.98
CA CYS A 171 0.46 -9.32 -10.77
C CYS A 171 1.17 -8.95 -12.08
N GLN A 172 0.90 -9.67 -13.17
CA GLN A 172 1.41 -9.36 -14.50
C GLN A 172 0.96 -7.97 -14.96
N VAL A 173 -0.33 -7.66 -14.84
CA VAL A 173 -0.90 -6.35 -15.18
C VAL A 173 -0.28 -5.21 -14.34
N LEU A 174 0.11 -5.47 -13.08
CA LEU A 174 0.83 -4.49 -12.26
C LEU A 174 2.27 -4.30 -12.76
N ALA A 175 2.97 -5.38 -13.10
CA ALA A 175 4.33 -5.33 -13.66
C ALA A 175 4.37 -4.58 -15.00
N GLU A 176 3.44 -4.87 -15.90
CA GLU A 176 3.28 -4.18 -17.19
C GLU A 176 3.09 -2.68 -16.99
N ARG A 177 2.25 -2.27 -16.03
CA ARG A 177 2.05 -0.85 -15.71
C ARG A 177 3.31 -0.19 -15.16
N VAL A 178 4.07 -0.87 -14.29
CA VAL A 178 5.35 -0.34 -13.80
C VAL A 178 6.29 -0.11 -14.98
N CYS A 179 6.43 -1.08 -15.87
CA CYS A 179 7.29 -0.97 -17.05
C CYS A 179 6.83 0.15 -17.98
N LEU A 180 5.53 0.26 -18.26
CA LEU A 180 4.97 1.34 -19.09
C LEU A 180 5.30 2.72 -18.53
N TYR A 181 5.08 2.96 -17.24
CA TYR A 181 5.38 4.27 -16.65
C TYR A 181 6.88 4.52 -16.47
N LEU A 182 7.68 3.46 -16.29
CA LEU A 182 9.14 3.57 -16.28
C LEU A 182 9.66 3.98 -17.66
N LEU A 183 9.25 3.28 -18.72
CA LEU A 183 9.66 3.57 -20.09
C LEU A 183 9.19 4.94 -20.56
N ALA A 184 7.94 5.33 -20.26
CA ALA A 184 7.46 6.69 -20.54
C ALA A 184 8.32 7.79 -19.87
N ARG A 185 8.93 7.50 -18.71
CA ARG A 185 9.90 8.42 -18.09
C ARG A 185 11.25 8.39 -18.79
N VAL A 186 11.73 7.20 -19.16
CA VAL A 186 12.98 7.05 -19.92
C VAL A 186 12.90 7.81 -21.23
N ASP A 187 11.79 7.70 -21.97
CA ASP A 187 11.55 8.46 -23.20
C ASP A 187 11.60 9.97 -22.93
N LYS A 188 10.96 10.43 -21.83
CA LYS A 188 11.03 11.85 -21.48
C LYS A 188 12.43 12.32 -21.10
N PHE A 189 13.22 11.47 -20.43
CA PHE A 189 14.64 11.73 -20.20
C PHE A 189 15.44 11.75 -21.50
N GLY A 190 15.09 10.92 -22.47
CA GLY A 190 15.62 10.95 -23.84
C GLY A 190 15.37 12.31 -24.50
N GLU A 191 14.14 12.81 -24.49
CA GLU A 191 13.81 14.13 -25.04
C GLU A 191 14.60 15.27 -24.38
N LEU A 192 14.79 15.22 -23.05
CA LEU A 192 15.59 16.20 -22.32
C LEU A 192 17.08 16.08 -22.65
N ALA A 193 17.59 14.87 -22.89
CA ALA A 193 18.95 14.66 -23.37
C ALA A 193 19.13 15.18 -24.81
N ASP A 194 18.14 14.97 -25.67
CA ASP A 194 18.15 15.45 -27.06
C ASP A 194 18.14 16.98 -27.13
N GLN A 195 17.50 17.67 -26.19
CA GLN A 195 17.61 19.13 -26.07
C GLN A 195 19.05 19.62 -25.90
N LEU A 196 19.90 18.81 -25.24
CA LEU A 196 21.31 19.09 -25.03
C LEU A 196 22.20 18.70 -26.22
N ALA A 197 21.64 18.14 -27.30
CA ALA A 197 22.41 17.74 -28.46
C ALA A 197 23.14 18.95 -29.09
N PRO A 198 24.40 18.80 -29.54
CA PRO A 198 25.17 19.90 -30.13
C PRO A 198 24.48 20.61 -31.30
N GLN A 199 23.61 19.88 -32.00
CA GLN A 199 22.83 20.35 -33.15
C GLN A 199 21.93 21.55 -32.77
N ASN A 200 21.33 21.51 -31.58
CA ASN A 200 20.44 22.57 -31.10
C ASN A 200 21.23 23.84 -30.75
N GLY A 201 22.50 23.70 -30.36
CA GLY A 201 23.41 24.82 -30.09
C GLY A 201 23.85 25.59 -31.34
N VAL A 202 23.68 25.03 -32.54
CA VAL A 202 24.08 25.69 -33.80
C VAL A 202 23.28 26.97 -34.03
N GLN A 203 22.01 27.02 -33.62
CA GLN A 203 21.17 28.21 -33.79
C GLN A 203 21.69 29.40 -32.98
N LEU A 204 22.20 29.15 -31.78
CA LEU A 204 22.81 30.18 -30.92
C LEU A 204 24.06 30.78 -31.57
N LEU A 205 24.85 29.99 -32.30
CA LEU A 205 26.04 30.47 -33.02
C LEU A 205 25.70 31.34 -34.24
N ILE A 206 24.51 31.17 -34.84
CA ILE A 206 24.05 31.95 -35.99
C ILE A 206 23.51 33.30 -35.52
N GLU A 207 22.80 33.34 -34.40
CA GLU A 207 22.30 34.58 -33.78
C GLU A 207 23.45 35.49 -33.31
N ASP A 208 24.56 34.92 -32.87
CA ASP A 208 25.77 35.65 -32.48
C ASP A 208 26.59 36.19 -33.66
N LYS A 209 26.25 35.88 -34.93
CA LYS A 209 26.88 36.55 -36.06
C LYS A 209 26.38 38.00 -36.15
N PRO A 210 27.25 39.00 -35.97
CA PRO A 210 26.84 40.39 -36.10
C PRO A 210 26.49 40.65 -37.56
N THR A 211 25.19 40.74 -37.86
CA THR A 211 24.75 41.34 -39.12
C THR A 211 25.36 42.74 -39.20
N GLY A 212 26.23 42.94 -40.19
CA GLY A 212 27.02 44.17 -40.33
C GLY A 212 26.14 45.42 -40.35
N LYS A 213 26.05 46.10 -39.20
CA LYS A 213 25.50 47.45 -39.12
C LYS A 213 26.59 48.41 -38.67
N LYS A 214 26.84 49.37 -39.56
CA LYS A 214 27.86 50.42 -39.54
C LYS A 214 28.12 50.99 -38.14
N LYS A 215 29.41 51.08 -37.78
CA LYS A 215 29.92 51.93 -36.71
C LYS A 215 29.34 53.35 -36.85
N LYS A 216 28.49 53.76 -35.91
CA LYS A 216 28.27 55.17 -35.59
C LYS A 216 28.65 55.37 -34.12
N HIS A 217 29.76 56.05 -33.91
CA HIS A 217 30.19 56.53 -32.61
C HIS A 217 29.08 57.34 -31.92
N LYS A 218 28.80 57.03 -30.66
CA LYS A 218 28.63 58.06 -29.63
C LYS A 218 29.04 57.51 -28.27
N ASN A 219 29.88 58.29 -27.61
CA ASN A 219 30.54 58.03 -26.35
C ASN A 219 29.58 58.03 -25.15
N LYS A 220 29.92 57.15 -24.18
CA LYS A 220 29.80 57.22 -22.71
C LYS A 220 28.45 57.61 -22.07
N SER A 221 27.89 56.70 -21.26
CA SER A 221 28.15 56.68 -19.81
C SER A 221 27.64 55.39 -19.13
N ASN A 222 28.41 54.96 -18.11
CA ASN A 222 28.26 53.91 -17.09
C ASN A 222 26.88 53.23 -16.92
N TYR A 223 26.78 51.89 -16.78
CA TYR A 223 27.21 51.18 -15.57
C TYR A 223 27.63 49.72 -15.86
N ARG A 224 28.72 49.31 -15.21
CA ARG A 224 29.40 48.02 -15.29
C ARG A 224 28.85 47.12 -14.18
N GLY A 225 28.10 46.08 -14.55
CA GLY A 225 27.83 44.95 -13.66
C GLY A 225 28.99 43.95 -13.77
N HIS A 226 29.86 43.92 -12.77
CA HIS A 226 30.84 42.85 -12.60
C HIS A 226 30.41 42.02 -11.40
N ALA A 227 30.25 40.73 -11.60
CA ALA A 227 30.05 39.75 -10.55
C ALA A 227 31.31 39.64 -9.67
N THR A 228 31.13 39.53 -8.36
CA THR A 228 32.11 38.92 -7.45
C THR A 228 31.41 38.32 -6.23
N PHE A 229 31.61 37.01 -6.10
CA PHE A 229 31.71 36.13 -4.93
C PHE A 229 31.67 36.70 -3.49
N LEU A 230 31.15 35.81 -2.64
CA LEU A 230 31.47 35.51 -1.23
C LEU A 230 30.78 36.25 -0.07
N ASN A 231 30.21 35.41 0.81
CA ASN A 231 30.21 35.41 2.27
C ASN A 231 29.74 36.65 3.05
N GLY A 232 28.80 36.41 3.98
CA GLY A 232 28.54 37.31 5.09
C GLY A 232 27.38 36.85 5.96
N LEU A 233 27.69 36.06 6.99
CA LEU A 233 26.84 35.73 8.14
C LEU A 233 26.47 36.98 8.98
N ASN A 234 25.43 36.79 9.81
CA ASN A 234 24.88 37.66 10.87
C ASN A 234 24.05 38.87 10.40
N GLY A 235 22.91 39.21 11.01
CA GLY A 235 22.32 38.82 12.29
C GLY A 235 21.81 40.07 13.03
N GLY A 236 20.61 40.02 13.60
CA GLY A 236 20.02 41.06 14.47
C GLY A 236 18.96 41.92 13.77
N LEU A 237 17.66 41.92 14.11
CA LEU A 237 16.92 42.11 15.37
C LEU A 237 16.17 43.46 15.34
N GLY A 238 14.86 43.40 15.67
CA GLY A 238 14.00 44.54 16.02
C GLY A 238 13.30 45.19 14.83
N GLY A 239 12.00 45.49 14.82
CA GLY A 239 10.92 45.42 15.80
C GLY A 239 9.73 46.13 15.15
N GLY A 240 8.52 45.61 15.28
CA GLY A 240 7.47 46.40 15.93
C GLY A 240 6.41 47.01 15.00
N ASN A 241 5.31 46.25 14.89
CA ASN A 241 3.92 46.69 15.13
C ASN A 241 3.03 47.37 14.05
N THR A 242 1.79 46.86 14.07
CA THR A 242 0.48 47.45 13.72
C THR A 242 0.12 47.82 12.28
N GLY A 243 -1.10 47.41 11.88
CA GLY A 243 -1.96 48.30 11.09
C GLY A 243 -2.68 47.65 9.91
N ASN A 244 -3.93 47.26 10.17
CA ASN A 244 -4.99 46.83 9.27
C ASN A 244 -5.20 47.68 7.98
N SER A 245 -5.87 47.04 7.01
CA SER A 245 -6.74 47.58 5.94
C SER A 245 -6.13 47.95 4.58
N GLY A 246 -6.86 47.58 3.52
CA GLY A 246 -6.74 48.24 2.21
C GLY A 246 -6.37 47.32 1.05
N SER A 247 -7.38 46.61 0.55
CA SER A 247 -7.44 46.08 -0.81
C SER A 247 -7.01 47.13 -1.86
N GLN A 248 -5.93 46.86 -2.60
CA GLN A 248 -5.70 47.22 -4.02
C GLN A 248 -4.21 47.06 -4.33
N SER A 249 -3.84 46.13 -5.20
CA SER A 249 -2.56 46.19 -5.91
C SER A 249 -2.62 45.42 -7.22
N ASP A 250 -2.86 46.19 -8.28
CA ASP A 250 -2.26 46.07 -9.60
C ASP A 250 -1.61 44.74 -9.98
N SER A 251 -2.39 43.93 -10.70
CA SER A 251 -1.85 42.94 -11.63
C SER A 251 -1.04 43.67 -12.73
N LYS A 252 0.28 43.78 -12.55
CA LYS A 252 1.22 44.02 -13.65
C LYS A 252 1.15 42.83 -14.61
N ARG A 253 0.21 42.91 -15.54
CA ARG A 253 0.08 42.06 -16.72
C ARG A 253 1.35 42.23 -17.55
N VAL A 254 2.29 41.30 -17.41
CA VAL A 254 3.41 41.16 -18.34
C VAL A 254 2.79 40.96 -19.72
N ARG A 255 3.00 41.95 -20.60
CA ARG A 255 2.54 41.89 -21.99
C ARG A 255 3.13 40.65 -22.64
N GLY A 256 2.27 39.73 -23.03
CA GLY A 256 2.62 38.66 -23.96
C GLY A 256 3.16 39.29 -25.23
N VAL A 257 4.43 39.04 -25.51
CA VAL A 257 5.02 39.26 -26.83
C VAL A 257 4.49 38.13 -27.69
N ALA A 258 3.76 38.48 -28.75
CA ALA A 258 3.26 37.53 -29.73
C ALA A 258 4.43 36.76 -30.37
N PRO A 259 4.30 35.45 -30.65
CA PRO A 259 5.37 34.70 -31.27
C PRO A 259 5.46 35.08 -32.76
N GLY A 260 6.64 35.54 -33.18
CA GLY A 260 7.03 35.52 -34.58
C GLY A 260 7.37 34.08 -35.01
N PRO A 261 7.39 33.77 -36.31
CA PRO A 261 7.29 32.38 -36.77
C PRO A 261 8.56 31.54 -36.56
N ASN A 262 9.69 32.11 -36.18
CA ASN A 262 10.97 31.39 -36.08
C ASN A 262 11.94 32.11 -35.13
N GLY A 263 11.82 31.87 -33.82
CA GLY A 263 12.78 32.36 -32.83
C GLY A 263 12.53 31.70 -31.49
N PHE A 264 13.57 31.09 -30.92
CA PHE A 264 13.52 30.50 -29.59
C PHE A 264 13.05 31.55 -28.58
N GLY A 265 11.90 31.30 -27.97
CA GLY A 265 11.45 32.10 -26.83
C GLY A 265 12.42 31.88 -25.67
N VAL A 266 12.69 32.94 -24.91
CA VAL A 266 13.53 32.94 -23.69
C VAL A 266 12.99 31.99 -22.58
N GLY A 267 11.96 31.18 -22.86
CA GLY A 267 11.44 30.10 -22.02
C GLY A 267 12.01 28.70 -22.30
N ASP A 268 12.74 28.48 -23.41
CA ASP A 268 13.16 27.16 -23.90
C ASP A 268 14.66 26.86 -23.71
N LEU A 269 15.28 27.37 -22.65
CA LEU A 269 16.64 26.93 -22.27
C LEU A 269 16.55 25.61 -21.49
N PRO A 270 17.37 24.59 -21.81
CA PRO A 270 17.44 23.36 -21.02
C PRO A 270 17.64 23.68 -19.54
N GLY A 271 16.82 23.08 -18.69
CA GLY A 271 16.78 23.32 -17.24
C GLY A 271 15.66 24.27 -16.79
N SER A 272 15.04 25.02 -17.70
CA SER A 272 13.88 25.86 -17.36
C SER A 272 12.67 25.00 -16.92
N GLU A 273 12.54 23.79 -17.46
CA GLU A 273 11.49 22.83 -17.11
C GLU A 273 11.61 22.30 -15.68
N SER A 274 12.82 22.34 -15.12
CA SER A 274 13.11 21.91 -13.75
C SER A 274 12.85 23.02 -12.72
N PHE A 275 12.73 24.28 -13.14
CA PHE A 275 12.52 25.41 -12.25
C PHE A 275 11.05 25.54 -11.83
N ARG A 276 10.72 24.97 -10.66
CA ARG A 276 9.35 24.99 -10.13
C ARG A 276 9.02 26.26 -9.38
N ARG A 277 7.84 26.81 -9.67
CA ARG A 277 7.28 27.98 -8.96
C ARG A 277 6.31 27.58 -7.85
N SER A 278 5.53 26.53 -8.06
CA SER A 278 4.59 25.98 -7.07
C SER A 278 4.49 24.46 -7.21
N ARG A 279 4.18 23.76 -6.12
CA ARG A 279 3.94 22.31 -6.10
C ARG A 279 2.50 21.95 -6.55
N GLU A 280 1.61 22.93 -6.56
CA GLU A 280 0.22 22.77 -7.02
C GLU A 280 0.15 22.60 -8.54
N GLU A 281 1.09 23.22 -9.26
CA GLU A 281 1.25 23.07 -10.70
C GLU A 281 1.93 21.73 -11.02
N GLN A 282 1.15 20.66 -11.12
CA GLN A 282 1.68 19.33 -11.44
C GLN A 282 2.02 19.19 -12.92
N THR A 283 3.30 19.00 -13.21
CA THR A 283 3.77 18.66 -14.55
C THR A 283 3.37 17.22 -14.92
N PRO A 284 3.31 16.85 -16.22
CA PRO A 284 3.16 15.45 -16.63
C PRO A 284 4.22 14.54 -16.00
N PHE A 285 5.46 15.05 -15.86
CA PHE A 285 6.56 14.32 -15.23
C PHE A 285 6.31 14.02 -13.74
N ASP A 286 5.63 14.93 -13.02
CA ASP A 286 5.20 14.70 -11.64
C ASP A 286 4.18 13.60 -11.52
N LYS A 287 3.17 13.63 -12.39
CA LYS A 287 2.09 12.65 -12.40
C LYS A 287 2.66 11.26 -12.66
N THR A 288 3.54 11.14 -13.65
CA THR A 288 4.19 9.87 -13.96
C THR A 288 5.13 9.40 -12.83
N LEU A 289 5.91 10.31 -12.22
CA LEU A 289 6.77 9.95 -11.07
C LEU A 289 5.95 9.45 -9.89
N PHE A 290 4.87 10.17 -9.55
CA PHE A 290 3.98 9.81 -8.46
C PHE A 290 3.36 8.44 -8.72
N THR A 291 2.75 8.24 -9.89
CA THR A 291 2.15 6.96 -10.28
C THR A 291 3.15 5.81 -10.23
N LEU A 292 4.35 5.98 -10.80
CA LEU A 292 5.41 4.98 -10.76
C LEU A 292 5.81 4.65 -9.31
N SER A 293 5.97 5.66 -8.45
CA SER A 293 6.30 5.44 -7.04
C SER A 293 5.24 4.63 -6.30
N GLN A 294 3.95 4.85 -6.59
CA GLN A 294 2.87 4.09 -5.99
C GLN A 294 2.88 2.63 -6.47
N LEU A 295 3.06 2.40 -7.77
CA LEU A 295 3.12 1.05 -8.33
C LEU A 295 4.34 0.26 -7.83
N CYS A 296 5.52 0.91 -7.72
CA CYS A 296 6.70 0.28 -7.15
C CYS A 296 6.48 -0.09 -5.68
N PHE A 297 5.80 0.76 -4.89
CA PHE A 297 5.43 0.40 -3.52
C PHE A 297 4.55 -0.85 -3.49
N THR A 298 3.57 -0.92 -4.39
CA THR A 298 2.61 -2.02 -4.50
C THR A 298 3.27 -3.36 -4.81
N VAL A 299 4.11 -3.42 -5.84
CA VAL A 299 4.83 -4.66 -6.22
C VAL A 299 5.82 -5.09 -5.14
N ASN A 300 6.32 -4.14 -4.36
CA ASN A 300 7.31 -4.38 -3.30
C ASN A 300 6.69 -4.78 -1.95
N HIS A 301 5.35 -4.68 -1.79
CA HIS A 301 4.67 -4.88 -0.52
C HIS A 301 4.77 -6.32 0.02
N HIS A 302 4.52 -7.31 -0.84
CA HIS A 302 4.67 -8.72 -0.51
C HIS A 302 5.91 -9.29 -1.21
N CYS A 303 6.71 -10.06 -0.46
CA CYS A 303 7.84 -10.79 -1.05
C CYS A 303 7.34 -11.98 -1.88
N GLU A 304 6.38 -12.71 -1.34
CA GLU A 304 5.76 -13.88 -1.93
C GLU A 304 4.26 -13.91 -1.61
N LEU A 305 3.47 -14.44 -2.52
CA LEU A 305 2.05 -14.70 -2.37
C LEU A 305 1.80 -16.20 -2.51
N HIS A 306 1.44 -16.84 -1.41
CA HIS A 306 1.04 -18.25 -1.39
C HIS A 306 -0.44 -18.34 -1.80
N VAL A 307 -0.70 -18.72 -3.04
CA VAL A 307 -2.05 -18.87 -3.58
C VAL A 307 -2.27 -20.34 -3.91
N PHE A 308 -3.10 -21.00 -3.10
CA PHE A 308 -3.32 -22.45 -3.21
C PHE A 308 -1.99 -23.22 -3.19
N ASP A 309 -1.69 -24.02 -4.21
CA ASP A 309 -0.48 -24.85 -4.32
C ASP A 309 0.67 -24.12 -5.06
N GLN A 310 0.55 -22.81 -5.31
CA GLN A 310 1.56 -22.04 -6.05
C GLN A 310 2.06 -20.83 -5.27
N VAL A 311 3.34 -20.52 -5.46
CA VAL A 311 3.99 -19.32 -4.92
C VAL A 311 4.18 -18.33 -6.05
N ILE A 312 3.54 -17.17 -5.93
CA ILE A 312 3.66 -16.07 -6.89
C ILE A 312 4.58 -15.01 -6.27
N VAL A 313 5.65 -14.66 -6.96
CA VAL A 313 6.62 -13.65 -6.52
C VAL A 313 6.48 -12.40 -7.39
N PRO A 314 5.79 -11.33 -6.93
CA PRO A 314 5.51 -10.15 -7.77
C PRO A 314 6.77 -9.47 -8.33
N ARG A 315 7.88 -9.51 -7.59
CA ARG A 315 9.15 -8.92 -8.01
C ARG A 315 9.80 -9.67 -9.17
N GLU A 316 9.69 -10.99 -9.19
CA GLU A 316 10.23 -11.82 -10.28
C GLU A 316 9.43 -11.58 -11.56
N ILE A 317 8.09 -11.48 -11.46
CA ILE A 317 7.22 -11.11 -12.57
C ILE A 317 7.63 -9.74 -13.13
N LEU A 318 7.84 -8.74 -12.26
CA LEU A 318 8.33 -7.42 -12.68
C LEU A 318 9.71 -7.49 -13.35
N GLN A 319 10.64 -8.27 -12.80
CA GLN A 319 11.98 -8.40 -13.36
C GLN A 319 11.94 -9.01 -14.77
N LEU A 320 11.15 -10.06 -14.97
CA LEU A 320 10.99 -10.72 -16.26
C LEU A 320 10.34 -9.78 -17.29
N GLU A 321 9.30 -9.06 -16.87
CA GLU A 321 8.62 -8.10 -17.73
C GLU A 321 9.57 -6.96 -18.13
N LEU A 322 10.33 -6.42 -17.18
CA LEU A 322 11.29 -5.34 -17.43
C LEU A 322 12.39 -5.79 -18.39
N GLN A 323 12.93 -7.00 -18.22
CA GLN A 323 13.91 -7.57 -19.14
C GLN A 323 13.37 -7.67 -20.56
N THR A 324 12.15 -8.20 -20.72
CA THR A 324 11.50 -8.38 -22.02
C THR A 324 11.29 -7.04 -22.72
N GLN A 325 10.69 -6.08 -22.01
CA GLN A 325 10.41 -4.75 -22.55
C GLN A 325 11.69 -3.98 -22.90
N LEU A 326 12.74 -4.07 -22.07
CA LEU A 326 14.00 -3.39 -22.32
C LEU A 326 14.71 -3.96 -23.56
N ILE A 327 14.72 -5.27 -23.75
CA ILE A 327 15.26 -5.90 -24.97
C ILE A 327 14.50 -5.42 -26.20
N GLU A 328 13.18 -5.35 -26.14
CA GLU A 328 12.35 -4.87 -27.26
C GLU A 328 12.68 -3.40 -27.59
N VAL A 329 12.77 -2.53 -26.57
CA VAL A 329 13.10 -1.11 -26.75
C VAL A 329 14.49 -0.95 -27.37
N LEU A 330 15.52 -1.62 -26.83
CA LEU A 330 16.88 -1.56 -27.36
C LEU A 330 16.97 -2.06 -28.81
N SER A 331 16.19 -3.09 -29.17
CA SER A 331 16.14 -3.60 -30.54
C SER A 331 15.65 -2.54 -31.53
N LYS A 332 14.61 -1.76 -31.15
CA LYS A 332 14.06 -0.67 -31.97
C LYS A 332 15.06 0.47 -32.16
N TYR A 333 15.81 0.82 -31.11
CA TYR A 333 16.87 1.85 -31.21
C TYR A 333 18.03 1.42 -32.11
N THR A 334 18.37 0.13 -32.14
CA THR A 334 19.48 -0.38 -32.95
C THR A 334 19.14 -0.40 -34.45
N THR A 335 17.87 -0.57 -34.81
CA THR A 335 17.41 -0.55 -36.21
C THR A 335 17.25 0.85 -36.81
N LEU A 336 17.40 1.90 -36.00
CA LEU A 336 17.26 3.30 -36.43
C LEU A 336 18.62 3.99 -36.74
N VAL A 337 19.72 3.24 -36.70
CA VAL A 337 21.08 3.67 -37.09
C VAL A 337 21.49 3.01 -38.39
#